data_AF-A0ABD6PA42-F1
#
_entry.id   AF-A0ABD6PA42-F1
#
_cell.length_a   1.000
_cell.length_b   1.000
_cell.length_c   1.000
_cell.angle_alpha   90.00
_cell.angle_beta   90.00
_cell.angle_gamma   90.00
#
_symmetry.space_group_name_H-M   'P 1'
#
loop_
_entity.id
_entity.type
_entity.pdbx_description
1 polymer ?
#
loop_
_entity_poly.entity_id
_entity_poly.type
_entity_poly.pdbx_seq_one_letter_code
_entity_poly.pdbx_strand_id
1 'polypeptide(L)'
;MADSHSTPDTDQSGTERSLIVGYRPNVYDKSTPKIILSGKWLRAAGFDTGQQVTVKVMKGCIVLVAYNEQEQRILDDYKRTKAKLCQIENTLASLQLS
;
A
#
# COMPACT_ATOMS: atom_id res chain seq x y z
N MET A 1 -6.40 -30.49 37.49
CA MET A 1 -6.53 -30.96 36.10
C MET A 1 -6.95 -29.75 35.28
N ALA A 2 -6.24 -29.50 34.17
CA ALA A 2 -6.38 -28.34 33.27
C ALA A 2 -7.76 -28.33 32.57
N ASP A 3 -8.22 -27.26 31.92
CA ASP A 3 -7.72 -26.87 30.60
C ASP A 3 -7.80 -25.36 30.35
N SER A 4 -6.64 -24.80 30.01
CA SER A 4 -6.49 -23.48 29.43
C SER A 4 -7.12 -23.45 28.04
N HIS A 5 -8.10 -22.57 27.83
CA HIS A 5 -8.62 -22.30 26.49
C HIS A 5 -7.61 -21.47 25.70
N SER A 6 -6.63 -22.14 25.10
CA SER A 6 -5.81 -21.57 24.03
C SER A 6 -6.71 -21.32 22.82
N THR A 7 -7.09 -20.06 22.58
CA THR A 7 -7.48 -19.65 21.23
C THR A 7 -6.27 -19.87 20.34
N PRO A 8 -6.36 -20.65 19.25
CA PRO A 8 -5.22 -20.80 18.38
C PRO A 8 -4.91 -19.43 17.77
N ASP A 9 -3.66 -19.00 17.93
CA ASP A 9 -3.05 -18.00 17.06
C ASP A 9 -2.96 -18.61 15.66
N THR A 10 -4.10 -18.74 15.00
CA THR A 10 -4.16 -19.19 13.62
C THR A 10 -3.62 -18.04 12.80
N ASP A 11 -2.37 -18.16 12.37
CA ASP A 11 -1.82 -17.40 11.27
C ASP A 11 -2.85 -17.42 10.13
N GLN A 12 -3.55 -16.31 9.91
CA GLN A 12 -4.58 -16.18 8.87
C GLN A 12 -3.98 -16.15 7.45
N SER A 13 -2.67 -16.36 7.35
CA SER A 13 -1.89 -16.52 6.12
C SER A 13 -2.39 -17.75 5.37
N GLY A 14 -3.29 -17.53 4.41
CA GLY A 14 -3.87 -18.60 3.58
C GLY A 14 -5.38 -18.53 3.38
N THR A 15 -6.09 -17.57 3.97
CA THR A 15 -7.53 -17.41 3.70
C THR A 15 -7.74 -16.74 2.34
N GLU A 16 -8.12 -17.50 1.32
CA GLU A 16 -8.66 -16.96 0.07
C GLU A 16 -9.99 -16.27 0.36
N ARG A 17 -10.13 -15.00 -0.04
CA ARG A 17 -11.34 -14.20 0.22
C ARG A 17 -11.92 -13.72 -1.11
N SER A 18 -13.11 -14.21 -1.46
CA SER A 18 -13.86 -13.70 -2.61
C SER A 18 -14.47 -12.33 -2.27
N LEU A 19 -14.15 -11.33 -3.08
CA LEU A 19 -14.63 -9.96 -2.93
C LEU A 19 -15.36 -9.58 -4.21
N ILE A 20 -16.48 -8.88 -4.07
CA ILE A 20 -17.24 -8.39 -5.21
C ILE A 20 -16.74 -6.99 -5.57
N VAL A 21 -16.37 -6.81 -6.83
CA VAL A 21 -16.06 -5.49 -7.38
C VAL A 21 -17.36 -4.69 -7.44
N GLY A 22 -17.42 -3.61 -6.66
CA GLY A 22 -18.59 -2.75 -6.57
C GLY A 22 -18.50 -1.55 -7.50
N TYR A 23 -19.66 -0.97 -7.81
CA TYR A 23 -19.74 0.32 -8.45
C TYR A 23 -19.53 1.45 -7.42
N ARG A 24 -18.77 2.51 -7.74
CA ARG A 24 -18.68 3.71 -6.87
C ARG A 24 -19.70 4.75 -7.33
N PRO A 25 -20.87 4.88 -6.67
CA PRO A 25 -21.82 5.91 -7.04
C PRO A 25 -21.23 7.28 -6.71
N ASN A 26 -20.94 8.07 -7.74
CA ASN A 26 -20.71 9.50 -7.59
C ASN A 26 -21.63 10.22 -8.58
N VAL A 27 -22.90 10.37 -8.18
CA VAL A 27 -24.07 11.08 -8.77
C VAL A 27 -24.26 11.03 -10.30
N TYR A 28 -23.21 11.21 -11.12
CA TYR A 28 -23.19 11.14 -12.57
C TYR A 28 -22.17 10.15 -13.17
N ASP A 29 -21.10 9.80 -12.46
CA ASP A 29 -20.17 8.78 -12.97
C ASP A 29 -20.71 7.40 -12.61
N LYS A 30 -21.15 6.70 -13.67
CA LYS A 30 -21.52 5.29 -13.96
C LYS A 30 -20.43 4.28 -14.32
N SER A 31 -19.22 4.74 -14.61
CA SER A 31 -18.24 4.00 -15.38
C SER A 31 -17.05 3.47 -14.59
N THR A 32 -16.79 4.00 -13.40
CA THR A 32 -15.53 3.71 -12.68
C THR A 32 -15.67 2.53 -11.71
N PRO A 33 -15.00 1.38 -11.97
CA PRO A 33 -15.00 0.24 -11.03
C PRO A 33 -14.20 0.55 -9.77
N LYS A 34 -14.63 0.00 -8.62
CA LYS A 34 -13.93 0.19 -7.33
C LYS A 34 -13.80 -1.12 -6.56
N ILE A 35 -12.61 -1.37 -6.04
CA ILE A 35 -12.32 -2.45 -5.09
C ILE A 35 -12.07 -1.82 -3.73
N ILE A 36 -12.74 -2.33 -2.69
CA ILE A 36 -12.53 -1.92 -1.30
C ILE A 36 -12.12 -3.15 -0.50
N LEU A 37 -10.90 -3.13 0.03
CA LEU A 37 -10.45 -4.09 1.03
C LEU A 37 -10.58 -3.42 2.40
N SER A 38 -11.34 -4.02 3.31
CA SER A 38 -11.52 -3.49 4.66
C SER A 38 -11.62 -4.62 5.69
N GLY A 39 -11.23 -4.31 6.93
CA GLY A 39 -11.34 -5.21 8.07
C GLY A 39 -10.01 -5.48 8.77
N LYS A 40 -10.10 -6.02 9.99
CA LYS A 40 -8.95 -6.32 10.85
C LYS A 40 -7.99 -7.36 10.24
N TRP A 41 -8.48 -8.19 9.32
CA TRP A 41 -7.70 -9.23 8.64
C TRP A 41 -6.57 -8.66 7.76
N LEU A 42 -6.67 -7.41 7.31
CA LEU A 42 -5.59 -6.76 6.54
C LEU A 42 -4.29 -6.67 7.35
N ARG A 43 -4.42 -6.39 8.65
CA ARG A 43 -3.27 -6.35 9.56
C ARG A 43 -2.62 -7.72 9.69
N ALA A 44 -3.42 -8.77 9.86
CA ALA A 44 -2.92 -10.15 9.91
C ALA A 44 -2.27 -10.59 8.59
N ALA A 45 -2.69 -10.01 7.46
CA ALA A 45 -2.08 -10.22 6.15
C ALA A 45 -0.83 -9.36 5.89
N GLY A 46 -0.35 -8.59 6.87
CA GLY A 46 0.84 -7.75 6.75
C GLY A 46 0.61 -6.37 6.12
N PHE A 47 -0.64 -5.89 6.05
CA PHE A 47 -0.99 -4.54 5.62
C PHE A 47 -1.36 -3.68 6.83
N ASP A 48 -0.37 -3.01 7.42
CA ASP A 48 -0.58 -2.09 8.54
C ASP A 48 -1.08 -0.70 8.08
N THR A 49 -1.65 0.07 9.02
CA THR A 49 -2.13 1.42 8.73
C THR A 49 -0.96 2.37 8.48
N GLY A 50 -1.04 3.14 7.40
CA GLY A 50 0.02 4.08 7.01
C GLY A 50 1.19 3.44 6.24
N GLN A 51 1.17 2.12 6.05
CA GLN A 51 2.14 1.41 5.23
C GLN A 51 1.93 1.69 3.74
N GLN A 52 3.04 1.90 3.02
CA GLN A 52 3.01 1.98 1.57
C GLN A 52 2.79 0.59 0.97
N VAL A 53 2.01 0.53 -0.10
CA VAL A 53 1.62 -0.72 -0.79
C VAL A 53 1.85 -0.52 -2.28
N THR A 54 2.49 -1.48 -2.95
CA THR A 54 2.54 -1.52 -4.41
C THR A 54 1.31 -2.25 -4.93
N VAL A 55 0.64 -1.66 -5.91
CA VAL A 55 -0.41 -2.33 -6.68
C VAL A 55 0.13 -2.61 -8.07
N LYS A 56 0.25 -3.89 -8.42
CA LYS A 56 0.61 -4.34 -9.77
C LYS A 56 -0.65 -4.81 -10.47
N VAL A 57 -0.95 -4.22 -11.63
CA VAL A 57 -2.13 -4.55 -12.42
C VAL A 57 -1.70 -5.30 -13.68
N MET A 58 -2.32 -6.45 -13.91
CA MET A 58 -2.14 -7.28 -15.10
C MET A 58 -3.53 -7.63 -15.66
N LYS A 59 -3.59 -8.14 -16.89
CA LYS A 59 -4.84 -8.58 -17.50
C LYS A 59 -5.48 -9.68 -16.63
N GLY A 60 -6.60 -9.37 -15.98
CA GLY A 60 -7.35 -10.29 -15.11
C GLY A 60 -6.74 -10.52 -13.72
N CYS A 61 -5.69 -9.79 -13.30
CA CYS A 61 -5.04 -9.99 -12.02
C CYS A 61 -4.57 -8.66 -11.41
N ILE A 62 -4.82 -8.49 -10.11
CA ILE A 62 -4.31 -7.37 -9.31
C ILE A 62 -3.56 -7.96 -8.14
N VAL A 63 -2.29 -7.57 -7.99
CA VAL A 63 -1.43 -8.00 -6.89
C VAL A 63 -1.14 -6.79 -6.00
N LEU A 64 -1.47 -6.91 -4.72
CA LEU A 64 -1.12 -5.93 -3.70
C LEU A 64 0.03 -6.47 -2.87
N VAL A 65 1.09 -5.69 -2.72
CA VAL A 65 2.28 -6.06 -1.95
C VAL A 65 2.59 -4.95 -0.97
N ALA A 66 2.61 -5.27 0.32
CA ALA A 66 3.00 -4.34 1.37
C ALA A 66 4.52 -4.17 1.38
N TYR A 67 5.02 -2.94 1.52
CA TYR A 67 6.46 -2.69 1.59
C TYR A 67 6.98 -3.15 2.95
N ASN A 68 8.06 -3.93 2.98
CA ASN A 68 8.75 -4.21 4.22
C ASN A 68 9.47 -2.95 4.78
N GLU A 69 9.91 -3.00 6.03
CA GLU A 69 10.55 -1.83 6.69
C GLU A 69 11.80 -1.33 5.95
N GLN A 70 12.59 -2.23 5.35
CA GLN A 70 13.78 -1.88 4.61
C GLN A 70 13.43 -1.15 3.31
N GLU A 71 12.45 -1.66 2.56
CA GLU A 71 11.94 -1.04 1.34
C GLU A 71 11.33 0.33 1.62
N GLN A 72 10.64 0.50 2.75
CA GLN A 72 10.13 1.81 3.17
C GLN A 72 11.26 2.80 3.42
N ARG A 73 12.28 2.41 4.20
CA ARG A 73 13.45 3.27 4.45
C ARG A 73 14.15 3.68 3.16
N ILE A 74 14.39 2.73 2.27
CA ILE A 74 15.01 2.99 0.97
C ILE A 74 14.18 3.99 0.16
N LEU A 75 12.85 3.83 0.16
CA LEU A 75 11.97 4.72 -0.57
C LEU A 75 11.96 6.14 0.01
N ASP A 76 12.00 6.28 1.33
CA ASP A 76 12.07 7.58 2.00
C ASP A 76 13.41 8.26 1.80
N ASP A 77 14.51 7.51 1.85
CA ASP A 77 15.85 8.02 1.52
C ASP A 77 15.95 8.45 0.06
N TYR A 78 15.35 7.69 -0.85
CA TYR A 78 15.26 8.06 -2.26
C TYR A 78 14.48 9.37 -2.46
N LYS A 79 13.31 9.51 -1.82
CA LYS A 79 12.52 10.75 -1.86
C LYS A 79 13.32 11.94 -1.34
N ARG A 80 14.02 11.76 -0.21
CA ARG A 80 14.87 12.81 0.39
C ARG A 80 16.02 13.19 -0.53
N THR A 81 16.69 12.22 -1.14
CA THR A 81 17.82 12.45 -2.05
C THR A 81 17.36 13.17 -3.30
N LYS A 82 16.24 12.74 -3.89
CA LYS A 82 15.62 13.40 -5.04
C LYS A 82 15.24 14.85 -4.74
N ALA A 83 14.66 15.13 -3.56
CA ALA A 83 14.32 16.48 -3.16
C ALA A 83 15.56 17.40 -3.06
N LYS A 84 16.67 16.88 -2.50
CA LYS A 84 17.94 17.61 -2.44
C LYS A 84 18.52 17.88 -3.83
N LEU A 85 18.49 16.91 -4.74
CA LEU A 85 18.94 17.10 -6.12
C LEU A 85 18.14 18.20 -6.81
N CYS A 86 16.82 18.17 -6.68
CA CYS A 86 15.94 19.19 -7.24
C CYS A 86 16.26 20.59 -6.67
N GLN A 87 16.58 20.70 -5.37
CA GLN A 87 17.04 21.96 -4.79
C GLN A 87 18.37 22.43 -5.40
N ILE A 88 19.34 21.52 -5.55
CA ILE A 88 20.64 21.84 -6.14
C ILE A 88 20.46 22.31 -7.59
N GLU A 89 19.70 21.59 -8.40
CA GLU A 89 19.39 21.97 -9.79
C GLU A 89 18.77 23.36 -9.87
N ASN A 90 17.80 23.66 -9.01
CA ASN A 90 17.17 24.99 -8.96
C ASN A 90 18.17 26.09 -8.55
N THR A 91 19.03 25.82 -7.58
CA THR A 91 20.08 26.79 -7.18
C THR A 91 21.09 27.02 -8.30
N LEU A 92 21.52 25.97 -9.00
CA LEU A 92 22.42 26.08 -10.15
C LEU A 92 21.79 26.89 -11.29
N ALA A 93 20.52 26.63 -11.62
CA ALA A 93 19.78 27.39 -12.63
C ALA A 93 19.70 28.88 -12.27
N SER A 94 19.49 29.21 -10.99
CA SER A 94 19.42 30.60 -10.53
C SER A 94 20.76 31.35 -10.63
N LEU A 95 21.89 30.64 -10.52
CA LEU A 95 23.23 31.21 -10.65
C LEU A 95 23.67 31.36 -12.11
N GLN A 96 23.08 30.61 -13.04
CA GLN A 96 23.36 30.77 -14.48
C GLN A 96 22.58 31.91 -15.14
N LEU A 97 21.53 32.41 -14.47
CA LEU A 97 20.70 33.53 -14.92
C LEU A 97 21.14 34.90 -14.33
N SER A 98 22.17 34.90 -13.47
CA SER A 98 22.81 36.09 -12.89
C SER A 98 24.17 36.35 -13.52
#